data_AF-A0A173YNV9-F1
#
_entry.id   AF-A0A173YNV9-F1
#
_cell.length_a   1.000
_cell.length_b   1.000
_cell.length_c   1.000
_cell.angle_alpha   90.00
_cell.angle_beta   90.00
_cell.angle_gamma   90.00
#
_symmetry.space_group_name_H-M   'P 1'
#
loop_
_entity.id
_entity.type
_entity.pdbx_description
1 polymer ?
#
loop_
_entity_poly.entity_id
_entity_poly.type
_entity_poly.pdbx_seq_one_letter_code
_entity_poly.pdbx_strand_id
1 'polypeptide(L)' 'MGKSAWEYALEIISIATDIDELNTKLSKTDKISEREILSSKIDSLENKLFEIKDKLKSINIL' A
#
# COMPACT_ATOMS: atom_id res chain seq x y z
N MET A 1 -10.17 -18.24 11.22
CA MET A 1 -10.82 -17.96 9.92
C MET A 1 -9.97 -16.90 9.23
N GLY A 2 -9.49 -17.18 8.01
CA GLY A 2 -8.71 -16.19 7.24
C GLY A 2 -9.60 -15.05 6.73
N LYS A 3 -9.01 -13.91 6.38
CA LYS A 3 -9.73 -12.80 5.75
C LYS A 3 -10.34 -13.27 4.41
N SER A 4 -11.54 -12.80 4.11
CA SER A 4 -12.24 -12.98 2.84
C SER A 4 -11.57 -12.17 1.72
N ALA A 5 -11.83 -12.55 0.46
CA ALA A 5 -11.36 -11.81 -0.70
C ALA A 5 -11.82 -10.33 -0.68
N TRP A 6 -13.02 -10.06 -0.14
CA TRP A 6 -13.54 -8.70 0.02
C TRP A 6 -12.74 -7.87 1.01
N GLU A 7 -12.37 -8.45 2.16
CA GLU A 7 -11.55 -7.76 3.16
C GLU A 7 -10.15 -7.43 2.62
N TYR A 8 -9.55 -8.32 1.85
CA TYR A 8 -8.28 -8.03 1.18
C TYR A 8 -8.41 -6.96 0.09
N ALA A 9 -9.52 -6.94 -0.66
CA ALA A 9 -9.77 -5.89 -1.65
C ALA A 9 -9.89 -4.51 -1.00
N LEU A 10 -10.62 -4.40 0.12
CA LEU A 10 -10.70 -3.17 0.91
C LEU A 10 -9.32 -2.74 1.44
N GLU A 11 -8.50 -3.70 1.88
CA GLU A 11 -7.15 -3.43 2.37
C GLU A 11 -6.24 -2.90 1.26
N ILE A 12 -6.34 -3.44 0.02
CA ILE A 12 -5.65 -2.90 -1.16
C ILE A 12 -6.10 -1.47 -1.45
N ILE A 13 -7.40 -1.20 -1.45
CA ILE A 13 -7.93 0.15 -1.75
C ILE A 13 -7.43 1.16 -0.72
N SER A 14 -7.44 0.81 0.56
CA SER A 14 -6.92 1.66 1.63
C SER A 14 -5.43 1.96 1.42
N ILE A 15 -4.61 0.93 1.16
CA ILE A 15 -3.17 1.11 0.94
C ILE A 15 -2.89 1.96 -0.29
N ALA A 16 -3.62 1.75 -1.39
CA ALA A 16 -3.48 2.55 -2.60
C ALA A 16 -3.81 4.03 -2.35
N THR A 17 -4.81 4.31 -1.51
CA THR A 17 -5.18 5.68 -1.11
C THR A 17 -4.08 6.33 -0.29
N ASP A 18 -3.50 5.61 0.67
CA ASP A 18 -2.39 6.10 1.50
C ASP A 18 -1.14 6.40 0.64
N ILE A 19 -0.83 5.54 -0.34
CA ILE A 19 0.28 5.75 -1.29
C ILE A 19 0.05 7.01 -2.12
N ASP A 20 -1.17 7.23 -2.63
CA ASP A 20 -1.49 8.43 -3.41
C ASP A 20 -1.34 9.72 -2.58
N GLU A 21 -1.78 9.70 -1.32
CA GLU A 21 -1.62 10.84 -0.41
C GLU A 21 -0.14 11.13 -0.12
N LEU A 22 0.67 10.09 0.13
CA LEU A 22 2.10 10.23 0.37
C LEU A 22 2.84 10.71 -0.87
N ASN A 23 2.48 10.24 -2.07
CA ASN A 23 3.03 10.72 -3.34
C ASN A 23 2.66 12.18 -3.58
N THR A 24 1.43 12.57 -3.29
CA THR A 24 0.99 13.98 -3.34
C THR A 24 1.81 14.84 -2.40
N LYS A 25 2.08 14.38 -1.17
CA LYS A 25 2.96 15.08 -0.21
C LYS A 25 4.39 15.16 -0.74
N LEU A 26 4.95 14.05 -1.21
CA LEU A 26 6.31 13.98 -1.76
C LEU A 26 6.51 14.95 -2.94
N SER A 27 5.50 15.10 -3.80
CA SER A 27 5.54 16.02 -4.94
C SER A 27 5.67 17.50 -4.54
N LYS A 28 5.24 17.85 -3.31
CA LYS A 28 5.23 19.21 -2.76
C LYS A 28 6.36 19.47 -1.76
N THR A 29 7.18 18.46 -1.46
CA THR A 29 8.26 18.56 -0.47
C THR A 29 9.61 18.78 -1.15
N ASP A 30 10.25 19.91 -0.85
CA ASP A 30 11.58 20.26 -1.39
C ASP A 30 12.74 19.79 -0.51
N LYS A 31 12.47 19.52 0.77
CA LYS A 31 13.50 19.13 1.74
C LYS A 31 13.88 17.66 1.59
N ILE A 32 15.13 17.41 1.20
CA ILE A 32 15.68 16.07 0.90
C ILE A 32 15.39 15.05 2.02
N SER A 33 15.65 15.40 3.28
CA SER A 33 15.43 14.49 4.41
C SER A 33 13.96 14.07 4.57
N GLU A 34 13.01 14.96 4.27
CA GLU A 34 11.58 14.63 4.35
C GLU A 34 11.13 13.82 3.14
N ARG A 35 11.74 14.06 1.96
CA ARG A 35 11.53 13.23 0.77
C ARG A 35 11.98 11.78 0.97
N GLU A 36 13.13 11.57 1.62
CA GLU A 36 13.64 10.23 1.93
C GLU A 36 12.70 9.46 2.88
N ILE A 37 12.18 10.14 3.91
CA ILE A 37 11.20 9.55 4.84
C ILE A 37 9.89 9.20 4.12
N LEU A 38 9.39 10.09 3.27
CA LEU A 38 8.17 9.84 2.49
C LEU A 38 8.35 8.69 1.50
N SER A 39 9.48 8.66 0.79
CA SER A 39 9.80 7.57 -0.14
C SER A 39 9.89 6.22 0.58
N SER A 40 10.58 6.17 1.73
CA SER A 40 10.69 4.95 2.54
C SER A 40 9.32 4.44 3.03
N LYS A 41 8.37 5.34 3.31
CA LYS A 41 7.00 4.97 3.68
C LYS A 41 6.22 4.43 2.50
N ILE A 42 6.37 5.03 1.32
CA ILE A 42 5.75 4.55 0.08
C ILE A 42 6.26 3.13 -0.24
N ASP A 43 7.57 2.91 -0.22
CA ASP A 43 8.17 1.60 -0.48
C ASP A 43 7.64 0.51 0.47
N SER A 44 7.47 0.84 1.75
CA SER A 44 6.90 -0.07 2.75
C SER A 44 5.44 -0.44 2.44
N LEU A 45 4.64 0.54 2.01
CA LEU A 45 3.24 0.31 1.63
C LEU A 45 3.13 -0.49 0.32
N GLU A 46 4.01 -0.23 -0.65
CA GLU A 46 4.07 -1.02 -1.90
C GLU A 46 4.42 -2.48 -1.62
N ASN A 47 5.40 -2.75 -0.75
CA ASN A 47 5.73 -4.11 -0.31
C ASN A 47 4.52 -4.80 0.35
N LYS A 48 3.80 -4.09 1.22
CA LYS A 48 2.57 -4.61 1.84
C LYS A 48 1.48 -4.93 0.80
N LEU A 49 1.37 -4.13 -0.25
CA LEU A 49 0.43 -4.36 -1.35
C LEU A 49 0.81 -5.63 -2.14
N PHE A 50 2.10 -5.87 -2.38
CA PHE A 50 2.56 -7.12 -2.98
C PHE A 50 2.23 -8.34 -2.11
N GLU A 51 2.45 -8.27 -0.80
CA GLU A 51 2.09 -9.36 0.11
C GLU A 51 0.59 -9.68 0.11
N ILE A 52 -0.26 -8.64 0.10
CA ILE A 52 -1.72 -8.83 0.07
C ILE A 52 -2.17 -9.41 -1.27
N LYS A 53 -1.57 -8.95 -2.38
CA LYS A 53 -1.82 -9.51 -3.71
C LYS A 53 -1.48 -11.01 -3.76
N ASP A 54 -0.35 -11.41 -3.20
CA ASP A 54 0.03 -12.82 -3.20
C ASP A 54 -0.87 -13.67 -2.29
N LYS A 55 -1.33 -13.12 -1.17
CA LYS A 55 -2.38 -13.75 -0.35
C LYS A 55 -3.69 -13.91 -1.14
N LEU A 56 -4.13 -12.88 -1.87
CA LEU A 56 -5.34 -12.95 -2.72
C LEU A 56 -5.27 -14.03 -3.79
N LYS A 57 -4.12 -14.21 -4.45
CA LYS A 57 -3.93 -15.30 -5.44
C LYS A 57 -4.12 -16.69 -4.82
N SER A 58 -3.81 -16.84 -3.53
CA SER A 58 -3.93 -18.11 -2.81
C SER A 58 -5.33 -18.37 -2.25
N ILE A 59 -6.22 -17.38 -2.28
CA ILE A 59 -7.61 -17.55 -1.83
C ILE A 59 -8.37 -18.33 -2.89
N ASN A 60 -8.82 -19.52 -2.50
CA ASN A 60 -9.69 -20.34 -3.33
C ASN A 60 -11.07 -19.66 -3.38
N ILE A 61 -11.40 -19.05 -4.52
CA ILE A 61 -12.75 -18.54 -4.80
C ILE A 61 -13.59 -19.76 -5.18
N LEU A 62 -14.18 -20.40 -4.18
CA LEU A 62 -15.18 -21.47 -4.33
C LEU A 62 -16.55 -20.87 -4.66
#